data_AF-A0A6I9Z8U4-F1
#
_entry.id   AF-A0A6I9Z8U4-F1
#
_cell.length_a   1.000
_cell.length_b   1.000
_cell.length_c   1.000
_cell.angle_alpha   90.00
_cell.angle_beta   90.00
_cell.angle_gamma   90.00
#
_symmetry.space_group_name_H-M   'P 1'
#
loop_
_entity.id
_entity.type
_entity.pdbx_description
1 polymer ?
#
loop_
_entity_poly.entity_id
_entity_poly.type
_entity_poly.pdbx_seq_one_letter_code
_entity_poly.pdbx_strand_id
1 'polypeptide(L)'
;MEYLGIQLLSTGTTCNDMTPEQMATNVNCSSPERHTRSYDYMEGGDVRVRRLFCRTQWYMRIDKRGKVKGTREANNNYSILEIRTVAVGIVAIKGVESEYFLAMNKSGRLYGKKVCNEDCNFIELIEENHYNTYASAKWTHKGK
;
A
#
# COMPACT_ATOMS: atom_id res chain seq x y z
N MET A 1 12.05 19.07 -0.53
CA MET A 1 12.51 17.94 0.31
C MET A 1 12.15 16.67 -0.43
N GLU A 2 13.11 15.98 -1.04
CA GLU A 2 12.86 14.70 -1.71
C GLU A 2 12.61 13.65 -0.63
N TYR A 3 11.34 13.28 -0.45
CA TYR A 3 11.01 12.09 0.31
C TYR A 3 11.55 10.88 -0.45
N LEU A 4 12.18 9.93 0.26
CA LEU A 4 12.37 8.56 -0.21
C LEU A 4 11.01 7.86 -0.26
N GLY A 5 10.13 8.42 -1.09
CA GLY A 5 8.73 8.09 -1.20
C GLY A 5 8.50 7.28 -2.45
N ILE A 6 7.77 6.18 -2.34
CA ILE A 6 7.31 5.45 -3.50
C ILE A 6 5.90 5.94 -3.80
N GLN A 7 5.70 6.55 -4.97
CA GLN A 7 4.39 7.00 -5.42
C GLN A 7 3.68 5.84 -6.13
N LEU A 8 2.60 5.35 -5.52
CA LEU A 8 1.89 4.14 -5.94
C LEU A 8 0.39 4.42 -6.04
N LEU A 9 -0.23 4.03 -7.14
CA LEU A 9 -1.67 3.96 -7.29
C LEU A 9 -2.15 2.65 -6.70
N SER A 10 -3.14 2.74 -5.81
CA SER A 10 -3.81 1.57 -5.22
C SER A 10 -4.85 1.04 -6.21
N THR A 11 -4.51 0.00 -6.98
CA THR A 11 -5.50 -0.73 -7.77
C THR A 11 -6.17 -1.77 -6.87
N GLY A 12 -7.45 -1.58 -6.55
CA GLY A 12 -8.25 -2.61 -5.88
C GLY A 12 -8.35 -3.86 -6.75
N THR A 13 -8.28 -5.04 -6.15
CA THR A 13 -8.74 -6.26 -6.82
C THR A 13 -10.25 -6.30 -6.57
N THR A 14 -11.06 -5.90 -7.55
CA THR A 14 -12.51 -6.09 -7.44
C THR A 14 -12.78 -7.59 -7.36
N CYS A 15 -13.54 -7.99 -6.35
CA CYS A 15 -14.14 -9.31 -6.29
C CYS A 15 -15.07 -9.46 -7.50
N ASN A 16 -14.64 -10.25 -8.48
CA ASN A 16 -15.54 -10.73 -9.52
C ASN A 16 -16.46 -11.76 -8.83
N ASP A 17 -17.69 -11.36 -8.52
CA ASP A 17 -18.93 -12.16 -8.53
C ASP A 17 -20.03 -11.43 -7.75
N MET A 18 -20.74 -10.52 -8.41
CA MET A 18 -22.06 -10.04 -7.97
C MET A 18 -22.97 -9.92 -9.20
N THR A 19 -24.14 -10.57 -9.13
CA THR A 19 -25.13 -10.65 -10.21
C THR A 19 -25.88 -9.33 -10.40
N PRO A 20 -26.46 -9.07 -11.60
CA PRO A 20 -27.06 -7.77 -11.95
C PRO A 20 -28.29 -7.35 -11.12
N GLU A 21 -28.85 -8.22 -10.31
CA GLU A 21 -30.14 -8.00 -9.62
C GLU A 21 -30.03 -7.21 -8.30
N GLN A 22 -28.83 -6.96 -7.78
CA GLN A 22 -28.65 -6.17 -6.55
C GLN A 22 -28.36 -4.67 -6.80
N MET A 23 -28.32 -4.22 -8.06
CA MET A 23 -28.08 -2.81 -8.41
C MET A 23 -29.29 -1.88 -8.19
N ALA A 24 -30.47 -2.42 -7.88
CA ALA A 24 -31.71 -1.66 -7.85
C ALA A 24 -32.38 -1.65 -6.48
N THR A 25 -31.82 -0.90 -5.51
CA THR A 25 -32.66 -0.16 -4.56
C THR A 25 -31.86 0.94 -3.87
N ASN A 26 -32.40 2.16 -3.96
CA ASN A 26 -32.08 3.39 -3.22
C ASN A 26 -30.84 4.18 -3.67
N VAL A 27 -30.99 4.82 -4.83
CA VAL A 27 -30.26 6.04 -5.16
C VAL A 27 -30.90 7.20 -4.38
N ASN A 28 -30.30 7.58 -3.26
CA ASN A 28 -30.43 8.94 -2.75
C ASN A 28 -29.10 9.65 -3.02
N CYS A 29 -29.07 10.46 -4.08
CA CYS A 29 -27.99 11.38 -4.37
C CYS A 29 -28.05 12.53 -3.36
N SER A 30 -27.48 12.30 -2.18
CA SER A 30 -26.97 13.36 -1.33
C SER A 30 -25.46 13.40 -1.56
N SER A 31 -24.92 14.60 -1.77
CA SER A 31 -23.52 14.96 -2.02
C SER A 31 -22.48 13.94 -1.55
N PRO A 32 -21.33 13.74 -2.23
CA PRO A 32 -20.26 12.90 -1.71
C PRO A 32 -19.69 13.58 -0.46
N GLU A 33 -20.32 13.30 0.68
CA GLU A 33 -19.80 13.58 1.99
C GLU A 33 -18.43 12.95 2.02
N ARG A 34 -17.42 13.76 2.36
CA ARG A 34 -16.07 13.26 2.61
C ARG A 34 -16.22 12.23 3.73
N HIS A 35 -16.35 10.97 3.36
CA HIS A 35 -16.28 9.86 4.29
C HIS A 35 -14.85 9.87 4.85
N THR A 36 -14.67 10.64 5.91
CA THR A 36 -13.60 10.45 6.88
C THR A 36 -13.71 8.99 7.28
N ARG A 37 -12.89 8.12 6.67
CA ARG A 37 -12.80 6.72 7.06
C ARG A 37 -12.57 6.71 8.56
N SER A 38 -13.54 6.21 9.31
CA SER A 38 -13.41 6.00 10.75
C SER A 38 -12.20 5.10 10.95
N TYR A 39 -11.14 5.65 11.54
CA TYR A 39 -9.97 4.87 11.85
C TYR A 39 -10.19 4.22 13.22
N ASP A 40 -10.75 3.01 13.21
CA ASP A 40 -10.80 2.17 14.41
C ASP A 40 -9.38 1.64 14.70
N TYR A 41 -8.61 2.46 15.41
CA TYR A 41 -7.33 2.07 15.99
C TYR A 41 -7.62 1.15 17.18
N MET A 42 -7.11 -0.08 17.10
CA MET A 42 -7.00 -1.05 18.18
C MET A 42 -8.17 -2.04 18.34
N GLU A 43 -8.46 -2.83 17.29
CA GLU A 43 -8.71 -4.29 17.37
C GLU A 43 -8.97 -4.83 15.95
N GLY A 44 -7.88 -5.06 15.20
CA GLY A 44 -7.97 -5.62 13.83
C GLY A 44 -7.89 -4.60 12.68
N GLY A 45 -7.19 -3.48 12.89
CA GLY A 45 -7.16 -2.30 12.00
C GLY A 45 -7.10 -2.57 10.49
N ASP A 46 -7.65 -1.63 9.70
CA ASP A 46 -7.89 -1.72 8.24
C ASP A 46 -6.75 -2.46 7.48
N VAL A 47 -6.98 -3.75 7.21
CA VAL A 47 -6.09 -4.59 6.41
C VAL A 47 -6.53 -4.49 4.96
N ARG A 48 -5.64 -3.98 4.11
CA ARG A 48 -5.96 -3.70 2.71
C ARG A 48 -5.11 -4.59 1.80
N VAL A 49 -5.73 -5.55 1.12
CA VAL A 49 -5.05 -6.41 0.13
C VAL A 49 -5.22 -5.82 -1.27
N ARG A 50 -4.11 -5.52 -1.95
CA ARG A 50 -4.10 -4.83 -3.25
C ARG A 50 -2.78 -5.00 -3.98
N ARG A 51 -2.74 -4.53 -5.22
CA ARG A 51 -1.49 -4.30 -5.95
C ARG A 51 -1.14 -2.83 -5.88
N LEU A 52 0.15 -2.52 -5.73
CA LEU A 52 0.65 -1.15 -5.76
C LEU A 52 1.30 -0.87 -7.12
N PHE A 53 0.70 0.04 -7.88
CA PHE A 53 1.14 0.38 -9.23
C PHE A 53 1.94 1.69 -9.22
N CYS A 54 3.23 1.59 -9.52
CA CYS A 54 4.10 2.76 -9.55
C CYS A 54 3.79 3.66 -10.74
N ARG A 55 3.94 4.97 -10.54
CA ARG A 55 3.83 5.98 -11.61
C ARG A 55 4.71 5.66 -12.82
N THR A 56 5.84 4.97 -12.61
CA THR A 56 6.75 4.49 -13.66
C THR A 56 6.24 3.27 -14.46
N GLN A 57 4.96 2.90 -14.30
CA GLN A 57 4.27 1.82 -15.01
C GLN A 57 4.78 0.41 -14.64
N TRP A 58 4.94 0.16 -13.34
CA TRP A 58 5.32 -1.15 -12.79
C TRP A 58 4.53 -1.48 -11.53
N TYR A 59 4.05 -2.71 -11.41
CA TYR A 59 3.56 -3.23 -10.14
C TYR A 59 4.75 -3.53 -9.22
N MET A 60 4.70 -3.05 -7.98
CA MET A 60 5.66 -3.47 -6.97
C MET A 60 5.47 -4.95 -6.66
N ARG A 61 6.57 -5.68 -6.54
CA ARG A 61 6.60 -7.07 -6.09
C ARG A 61 7.72 -7.32 -5.09
N ILE A 62 7.48 -8.29 -4.21
CA ILE A 62 8.48 -8.83 -3.27
C ILE A 62 8.58 -10.33 -3.52
N ASP A 63 9.69 -10.78 -4.11
CA ASP A 63 9.85 -12.19 -4.50
C ASP A 63 10.12 -13.11 -3.30
N LYS A 64 10.13 -14.43 -3.54
CA LYS A 64 10.40 -15.46 -2.53
C LYS A 64 11.77 -15.36 -1.82
N ARG A 65 12.70 -14.54 -2.34
CA ARG A 65 14.02 -14.28 -1.74
C ARG A 65 14.04 -12.94 -0.99
N GLY A 66 12.91 -12.25 -0.88
CA GLY A 66 12.82 -10.91 -0.29
C GLY A 66 13.36 -9.81 -1.20
N LYS A 67 13.49 -10.03 -2.51
CA LYS A 67 13.94 -8.97 -3.43
C LYS A 67 12.76 -8.11 -3.86
N VAL A 68 12.89 -6.81 -3.67
CA VAL A 68 11.89 -5.81 -4.08
C VAL A 68 12.22 -5.33 -5.49
N LYS A 69 11.27 -5.43 -6.41
CA LYS A 69 11.39 -4.97 -7.81
C LYS A 69 10.03 -4.56 -8.39
N GLY A 70 10.05 -3.94 -9.56
CA GLY A 70 8.86 -3.83 -10.41
C GLY A 70 8.60 -5.10 -11.23
N THR A 71 7.35 -5.31 -11.62
CA THR A 71 6.90 -6.23 -12.69
C THR A 71 5.82 -5.58 -13.54
N ARG A 72 5.76 -5.93 -14.84
CA ARG A 72 4.66 -5.54 -15.75
C ARG A 72 3.55 -6.59 -15.83
N GLU A 73 3.80 -7.77 -15.28
CA GLU A 73 2.82 -8.84 -15.20
C GLU A 73 1.74 -8.48 -14.18
N ALA A 74 0.54 -8.12 -14.67
CA ALA A 74 -0.59 -7.76 -13.81
C ALA A 74 -1.00 -8.91 -12.88
N ASN A 75 -0.87 -10.16 -13.35
CA ASN A 75 -1.31 -11.36 -12.63
C ASN A 75 -0.18 -12.03 -11.81
N ASN A 76 0.92 -11.33 -11.53
CA ASN A 76 2.00 -11.90 -10.73
C ASN A 76 1.58 -12.04 -9.25
N ASN A 77 1.65 -13.24 -8.68
CA ASN A 77 1.25 -13.46 -7.28
C ASN A 77 2.13 -12.70 -6.27
N TYR A 78 3.40 -12.46 -6.59
CA TYR A 78 4.31 -11.69 -5.73
C TYR A 78 4.04 -10.18 -5.73
N SER A 79 3.10 -9.69 -6.54
CA SER A 79 2.65 -8.28 -6.52
C SER A 79 1.42 -8.03 -5.66
N ILE A 80 0.84 -9.09 -5.06
CA ILE A 80 -0.26 -8.98 -4.11
C ILE A 80 0.32 -8.59 -2.75
N LEU A 81 -0.05 -7.40 -2.28
CA LEU A 81 0.47 -6.79 -1.06
C LEU A 81 -0.67 -6.55 -0.07
N GLU A 82 -0.41 -6.87 1.18
CA GLU A 82 -1.24 -6.56 2.32
C GLU A 82 -0.67 -5.32 3.02
N ILE A 83 -1.49 -4.29 3.19
CA ILE A 83 -1.11 -3.06 3.88
C ILE A 83 -1.86 -3.02 5.20
N ARG A 84 -1.13 -3.03 6.31
CA ARG A 84 -1.66 -2.96 7.67
C ARG A 84 -1.30 -1.63 8.30
N THR A 85 -2.26 -0.98 8.91
CA THR A 85 -2.02 0.22 9.71
C THR A 85 -1.30 -0.16 11.02
N VAL A 86 -0.19 0.50 11.30
CA VAL A 86 0.61 0.34 12.53
C VAL A 86 0.28 1.45 13.53
N ALA A 87 0.14 2.68 13.05
CA ALA A 87 -0.25 3.86 13.82
C ALA A 87 -0.87 4.90 12.87
N VAL A 88 -1.32 6.05 13.40
CA VAL A 88 -1.89 7.12 12.59
C VAL A 88 -0.95 7.54 11.47
N GLY A 89 -1.38 7.33 10.22
CA GLY A 89 -0.62 7.63 9.01
C GLY A 89 0.59 6.72 8.77
N ILE A 90 0.81 5.68 9.58
CA ILE A 90 1.94 4.75 9.46
C ILE A 90 1.44 3.35 9.15
N VAL A 91 2.00 2.74 8.11
CA VAL A 91 1.64 1.41 7.63
C VAL A 91 2.86 0.49 7.53
N ALA A 92 2.60 -0.81 7.63
CA ALA A 92 3.50 -1.87 7.20
C ALA A 92 2.92 -2.53 5.95
N ILE A 93 3.79 -2.84 4.97
CA ILE A 93 3.40 -3.46 3.70
C ILE A 93 4.04 -4.84 3.63
N LYS A 94 3.25 -5.89 3.41
CA LYS A 94 3.70 -7.28 3.35
C LYS A 94 3.31 -7.93 2.03
N GLY A 95 4.21 -8.65 1.40
CA GLY A 95 3.87 -9.51 0.26
C GLY A 95 3.12 -10.75 0.74
N VAL A 96 1.91 -10.99 0.22
CA VAL A 96 1.07 -12.13 0.62
C VAL A 96 1.74 -13.46 0.24
N GLU A 97 2.20 -13.58 -1.01
CA GLU A 97 2.83 -14.81 -1.48
C GLU A 97 4.21 -15.06 -0.84
N SER A 98 5.02 -14.00 -0.68
CA SER A 98 6.40 -14.14 -0.21
C SER A 98 6.53 -14.11 1.31
N GLU A 99 5.52 -13.61 2.01
CA GLU A 99 5.51 -13.41 3.46
C GLU A 99 6.66 -12.50 3.95
N TYR A 100 7.17 -11.62 3.07
CA TYR A 100 8.18 -10.61 3.41
C TYR A 100 7.52 -9.24 3.56
N PHE A 101 7.90 -8.52 4.61
CA PHE A 101 7.60 -7.10 4.75
C PHE A 101 8.52 -6.27 3.87
N LEU A 102 7.97 -5.27 3.20
CA LEU A 102 8.73 -4.19 2.58
C LEU A 102 9.47 -3.44 3.69
N ALA A 103 10.76 -3.20 3.50
CA ALA A 103 11.57 -2.43 4.42
C ALA A 103 12.51 -1.51 3.65
N MET A 104 12.90 -0.41 4.28
CA MET A 104 13.88 0.52 3.76
C MET A 104 15.03 0.66 4.74
N ASN A 105 16.26 0.58 4.23
CA ASN A 105 17.45 0.80 5.06
C ASN A 105 17.85 2.29 5.07
N LYS A 106 18.84 2.63 5.90
CA LYS A 106 19.40 3.99 6.01
C LYS A 106 19.91 4.61 4.70
N SER A 107 20.23 3.79 3.69
CA SER A 107 20.68 4.26 2.37
C SER A 107 19.53 4.46 1.38
N GLY A 108 18.26 4.36 1.82
CA GLY A 108 17.09 4.48 0.97
C GLY A 108 16.80 3.26 0.09
N ARG A 109 17.53 2.14 0.28
CA ARG A 109 17.34 0.93 -0.52
C ARG A 109 16.23 0.06 0.07
N LEU A 110 15.29 -0.31 -0.80
CA LEU A 110 14.22 -1.24 -0.46
C LEU A 110 14.72 -2.69 -0.43
N TYR A 111 14.20 -3.45 0.52
CA TYR A 111 14.46 -4.87 0.68
C TYR A 111 13.27 -5.54 1.38
N GLY A 112 13.16 -6.86 1.24
CA GLY A 112 12.19 -7.67 1.96
C GLY A 112 12.79 -8.22 3.25
N LYS A 113 12.03 -8.22 4.34
CA LYS A 113 12.41 -8.90 5.60
C LYS A 113 11.28 -9.72 6.21
N LYS A 114 11.59 -10.83 6.87
CA LYS A 114 10.59 -11.73 7.48
C LYS A 114 10.01 -11.19 8.78
N VAL A 115 10.86 -10.65 9.65
CA VAL A 115 10.45 -10.10 10.94
C VAL A 115 10.43 -8.59 10.86
N CYS A 116 9.27 -7.98 11.04
CA CYS A 116 9.15 -6.54 10.91
C CYS A 116 9.73 -5.79 12.13
N ASN A 117 10.35 -4.64 11.88
CA ASN A 117 10.76 -3.65 12.88
C ASN A 117 10.51 -2.24 12.28
N GLU A 118 11.07 -1.21 12.89
CA GLU A 118 10.94 0.18 12.43
C GLU A 118 11.28 0.42 10.95
N ASP A 119 12.13 -0.40 10.31
CA ASP A 119 12.49 -0.25 8.90
C ASP A 119 11.32 -0.57 7.94
N CYS A 120 10.26 -1.28 8.40
CA CYS A 120 9.05 -1.50 7.59
C CYS A 120 7.97 -0.44 7.80
N ASN A 121 8.18 0.53 8.69
CA ASN A 121 7.18 1.55 8.95
C ASN A 121 7.28 2.62 7.86
N PHE A 122 6.19 2.78 7.11
CA PHE A 122 6.06 3.80 6.07
C PHE A 122 4.97 4.79 6.44
N ILE A 123 5.24 6.08 6.29
CA ILE A 123 4.22 7.12 6.32
C ILE A 123 3.45 7.04 5.00
N GLU A 124 2.14 6.80 5.08
CA GLU A 124 1.22 6.80 3.93
C GLU A 124 0.53 8.16 3.84
N LEU A 125 0.66 8.84 2.69
CA LEU A 125 -0.05 10.08 2.39
C LEU A 125 -0.82 9.92 1.08
N ILE A 126 -2.02 10.51 1.02
CA ILE A 126 -2.82 10.57 -0.20
C ILE A 126 -2.48 11.89 -0.91
N GLU A 127 -2.08 11.79 -2.17
CA GLU A 127 -1.79 12.93 -3.04
C GLU A 127 -3.07 13.37 -3.78
N GLU A 128 -3.11 14.63 -4.21
CA GLU A 128 -4.25 15.20 -4.95
C GLU A 128 -4.56 14.47 -6.27
N ASN A 129 -3.55 13.82 -6.86
CA ASN A 129 -3.67 13.05 -8.09
C ASN A 129 -4.15 11.60 -7.89
N HIS A 130 -4.66 11.26 -6.70
CA HIS A 130 -5.14 9.92 -6.30
C HIS A 130 -4.05 8.84 -6.17
N TYR A 131 -2.77 9.21 -6.21
CA TYR A 131 -1.70 8.31 -5.79
C TYR A 131 -1.49 8.40 -4.29
N ASN A 132 -0.94 7.33 -3.72
CA ASN A 132 -0.41 7.36 -2.38
C ASN A 132 1.11 7.49 -2.44
N THR A 133 1.70 8.22 -1.50
CA THR A 133 3.15 8.20 -1.25
C THR A 133 3.44 7.39 0.01
N TYR A 134 4.49 6.56 -0.06
CA TYR A 134 4.98 5.76 1.05
C TYR A 134 6.43 6.12 1.32
N ALA A 135 6.68 6.88 2.39
CA ALA A 135 8.03 7.31 2.80
C ALA A 135 8.45 6.57 4.06
N SER A 136 9.75 6.28 4.24
CA SER A 136 10.21 5.66 5.49
C SER A 136 9.89 6.56 6.69
N ALA A 137 9.23 6.00 7.71
CA ALA A 137 8.96 6.71 8.96
C ALA A 137 10.25 6.95 9.76
N LYS A 138 11.26 6.09 9.57
CA LYS A 138 12.55 6.15 10.27
C LYS A 138 13.60 6.96 9.53
N TRP A 139 13.72 6.75 8.22
CA TRP A 139 14.82 7.27 7.42
C TRP A 139 14.37 8.47 6.60
N THR A 140 14.76 9.67 7.01
CA THR A 140 14.60 10.89 6.24
C THR A 140 15.92 11.25 5.55
N HIS A 141 15.86 11.67 4.29
CA HIS A 141 17.06 12.16 3.60
C HIS A 141 17.35 13.57 4.13
N LYS A 142 18.32 13.71 5.04
CA LYS A 142 18.93 15.01 5.32
C LYS A 142 19.80 15.36 4.11
N GLY A 143 19.25 16.14 3.18
CA GLY A 143 20.05 16.76 2.13
C GLY A 143 21.22 17.50 2.78
N LYS A 144 22.43 17.20 2.34
CA LYS A 144 23.58 18.09 2.51
C LYS A 144 23.54 19.14 1.43
#